data_AF-A0A9E3I1R3-F1
#
_entry.id   AF-A0A9E3I1R3-F1
#
_cell.length_a   1.000
_cell.length_b   1.000
_cell.length_c   1.000
_cell.angle_alpha   90.00
_cell.angle_beta   90.00
_cell.angle_gamma   90.00
#
_symmetry.space_group_name_H-M   'P 1'
#
loop_
_entity.id
_entity.type
_entity.pdbx_description
1 polymer ?
#
loop_
_entity_poly.entity_id
_entity_poly.type
_entity_poly.pdbx_seq_one_letter_code
_entity_poly.pdbx_strand_id
1 'polypeptide(L)'
;MIILKRIAAFLKGLLIQASPSLGFKGMIDTQINVYRRLKLKFTDASENDLLNSLIMNRIDAPCSPSTTAEEHAHYDALLQNPNKTLKDVIWAIVEYECLLSRGEELHHQLAEIGAEPSAVAEELEKWIEYLNERVKEFT
;
A
#
# COMPACT_ATOMS: atom_id res chain seq x y z
N MET A 1 -2.08 7.61 27.82
CA MET A 1 -0.86 7.99 27.07
C MET A 1 0.16 6.83 26.89
N ILE A 2 0.30 5.88 27.83
CA ILE A 2 1.24 4.74 27.70
C ILE A 2 0.70 3.62 26.78
N ILE A 3 -0.61 3.37 26.81
CA ILE A 3 -1.27 2.33 26.00
C ILE A 3 -1.21 2.64 24.50
N LEU A 4 -1.54 3.87 24.11
CA LEU A 4 -1.37 4.37 22.73
C LEU A 4 0.07 4.24 22.21
N LYS A 5 1.09 4.49 23.06
CA LYS A 5 2.50 4.31 22.68
C LYS A 5 2.86 2.85 22.45
N ARG A 6 2.25 1.92 23.19
CA ARG A 6 2.45 0.47 23.01
C ARG A 6 1.76 -0.04 21.75
N ILE A 7 0.53 0.42 21.48
CA ILE A 7 -0.20 0.08 20.24
C ILE A 7 0.52 0.64 19.01
N ALA A 8 0.99 1.90 19.04
CA ALA A 8 1.75 2.49 17.93
C ALA A 8 3.13 1.83 17.72
N ALA A 9 3.81 1.45 18.80
CA ALA A 9 5.07 0.69 18.72
C ALA A 9 4.84 -0.73 18.21
N PHE A 10 3.70 -1.35 18.55
CA PHE A 10 3.33 -2.68 18.09
C PHE A 10 2.85 -2.66 16.64
N LEU A 11 1.98 -1.75 16.20
CA LEU A 11 1.64 -1.60 14.78
C LEU A 11 2.90 -1.34 13.96
N LYS A 12 3.81 -0.48 14.43
CA LYS A 12 5.15 -0.36 13.83
C LYS A 12 5.89 -1.71 13.79
N GLY A 13 5.95 -2.45 14.89
CA GLY A 13 6.65 -3.74 14.97
C GLY A 13 6.00 -4.88 14.17
N LEU A 14 4.68 -4.90 14.08
CA LEU A 14 3.85 -5.87 13.39
C LEU A 14 3.90 -5.66 11.88
N LEU A 15 3.87 -4.40 11.44
CA LEU A 15 4.10 -4.02 10.04
C LEU A 15 5.55 -4.29 9.61
N ILE A 16 6.51 -4.23 10.55
CA ILE A 16 7.91 -4.61 10.34
C ILE A 16 8.08 -6.14 10.32
N GLN A 17 7.31 -6.89 11.11
CA GLN A 17 7.39 -8.36 11.17
C GLN A 17 6.63 -9.05 10.03
N ALA A 18 5.49 -8.51 9.60
CA ALA A 18 4.77 -9.00 8.43
C ALA A 18 5.56 -8.70 7.14
N SER A 19 6.29 -7.58 7.04
CA SER A 19 7.09 -7.24 5.84
C SER A 19 8.57 -6.98 6.21
N PRO A 20 9.49 -7.94 6.00
CA PRO A 20 10.81 -7.95 6.64
C PRO A 20 11.82 -6.87 6.23
N SER A 21 11.47 -5.82 5.48
CA SER A 21 12.45 -4.77 5.17
C SER A 21 11.93 -3.34 4.98
N LEU A 22 10.63 -3.13 4.71
CA LEU A 22 10.05 -1.80 4.47
C LEU A 22 8.59 -1.82 4.93
N GLY A 23 8.26 -1.26 6.11
CA GLY A 23 6.87 -1.08 6.53
C GLY A 23 6.06 -0.21 5.52
N PHE A 24 4.79 0.08 5.79
CA PHE A 24 3.89 0.78 4.84
C PHE A 24 4.50 2.02 4.15
N LYS A 25 5.26 2.86 4.89
CA LYS A 25 5.96 4.03 4.32
C LYS A 25 6.96 3.63 3.25
N GLY A 26 7.71 2.57 3.51
CA GLY A 26 8.68 2.03 2.57
C GLY A 26 8.02 1.43 1.33
N MET A 27 6.85 0.80 1.47
CA MET A 27 6.05 0.38 0.31
C MET A 27 5.61 1.59 -0.52
N ILE A 28 5.04 2.62 0.11
CA ILE A 28 4.64 3.87 -0.55
C ILE A 28 5.83 4.50 -1.29
N ASP A 29 6.97 4.69 -0.61
CA ASP A 29 8.17 5.26 -1.22
C ASP A 29 8.71 4.39 -2.36
N THR A 30 8.60 3.06 -2.27
CA THR A 30 8.99 2.14 -3.33
C THR A 30 8.12 2.35 -4.57
N GLN A 31 6.80 2.35 -4.41
CA GLN A 31 5.88 2.54 -5.54
C GLN A 31 6.04 3.94 -6.17
N ILE A 32 6.27 4.97 -5.37
CA ILE A 32 6.62 6.32 -5.86
C ILE A 32 7.89 6.30 -6.69
N ASN A 33 8.94 5.62 -6.22
CA ASN A 33 10.21 5.53 -6.95
C ASN A 33 10.06 4.76 -8.27
N VAL A 34 9.24 3.69 -8.29
CA VAL A 34 8.93 2.95 -9.53
C VAL A 34 8.18 3.86 -10.49
N TYR A 35 7.13 4.54 -10.04
CA TYR A 35 6.39 5.51 -10.85
C TYR A 35 7.30 6.59 -11.43
N ARG A 36 8.18 7.18 -10.61
CA ARG A 36 9.16 8.19 -11.06
C ARG A 36 10.06 7.64 -12.17
N ARG A 37 10.55 6.40 -12.02
CA ARG A 37 11.38 5.74 -13.05
C ARG A 37 10.59 5.48 -14.34
N LEU A 38 9.33 5.08 -14.24
CA LEU A 38 8.46 4.90 -15.40
C LEU A 38 8.25 6.23 -16.14
N LYS A 39 7.94 7.31 -15.43
CA LYS A 39 7.75 8.66 -16.00
C LYS A 39 9.01 9.19 -16.69
N LEU A 40 10.19 8.93 -16.11
CA LEU A 40 11.47 9.31 -16.72
C LEU A 40 11.82 8.46 -17.95
N LYS A 41 11.44 7.18 -17.95
CA LYS A 41 11.72 6.26 -19.05
C LYS A 41 10.77 6.45 -20.24
N PHE A 42 9.52 6.77 -19.96
CA PHE A 42 8.44 6.88 -20.94
C PHE A 42 7.84 8.30 -20.89
N THR A 43 8.60 9.27 -21.38
CA THR A 43 8.24 10.70 -21.30
C THR A 43 6.97 11.06 -22.06
N ASP A 44 6.62 10.29 -23.09
CA ASP A 44 5.48 10.55 -23.97
C ASP A 44 4.25 9.67 -23.64
N ALA A 45 4.37 8.78 -22.65
CA ALA A 45 3.26 7.93 -22.24
C ALA A 45 2.18 8.74 -21.52
N SER A 46 0.91 8.35 -21.70
CA SER A 46 -0.16 8.96 -20.94
C SER A 46 -0.03 8.60 -19.45
N GLU A 47 -0.51 9.49 -18.57
CA GLU A 47 -0.50 9.24 -17.13
C GLU A 47 -1.21 7.91 -16.79
N ASN A 48 -2.35 7.64 -17.43
CA ASN A 48 -3.10 6.41 -17.22
C ASN A 48 -2.31 5.15 -17.64
N ASP A 49 -1.50 5.23 -18.71
CA ASP A 49 -0.65 4.11 -19.14
C ASP A 49 0.50 3.86 -18.16
N LEU A 50 1.09 4.94 -17.60
CA LEU A 50 2.10 4.84 -16.54
C LEU A 50 1.51 4.18 -15.28
N LEU A 51 0.29 4.56 -14.91
CA LEU A 51 -0.43 4.01 -13.76
C LEU A 51 -0.82 2.54 -13.97
N ASN A 52 -1.32 2.18 -15.15
CA ASN A 52 -1.55 0.78 -15.52
C ASN A 52 -0.24 -0.02 -15.47
N SER A 53 0.85 0.54 -15.98
CA SER A 53 2.17 -0.10 -15.93
C SER A 53 2.64 -0.32 -14.48
N LEU A 54 2.35 0.60 -13.57
CA LEU A 54 2.69 0.45 -12.15
C LEU A 54 1.93 -0.74 -11.52
N ILE A 55 0.63 -0.87 -11.82
CA ILE A 55 -0.20 -2.00 -11.37
C ILE A 55 0.37 -3.32 -11.90
N MET A 56 0.61 -3.40 -13.22
CA MET A 56 1.13 -4.62 -13.84
C MET A 56 2.53 -5.00 -13.30
N ASN A 57 3.42 -4.02 -13.09
CA ASN A 57 4.72 -4.28 -12.46
C ASN A 57 4.58 -4.84 -11.04
N ARG A 58 3.54 -4.47 -10.28
CA ARG A 58 3.28 -5.06 -8.97
C ARG A 58 2.83 -6.52 -9.11
N ILE A 59 1.82 -6.77 -9.95
CA ILE A 59 1.26 -8.11 -10.18
C ILE A 59 2.37 -9.09 -10.61
N ASP A 60 3.25 -8.67 -11.51
CA ASP A 60 4.33 -9.51 -12.05
C ASP A 60 5.49 -9.72 -11.07
N ALA A 61 5.51 -9.03 -9.91
CA ALA A 61 6.63 -9.10 -8.99
C ALA A 61 6.60 -10.41 -8.16
N PRO A 62 7.74 -11.15 -8.09
CA PRO A 62 7.82 -12.51 -7.54
C PRO A 62 7.60 -12.61 -6.02
N CYS A 63 7.46 -11.48 -5.33
CA CYS A 63 7.23 -11.42 -3.89
C CYS A 63 5.76 -11.23 -3.51
N SER A 64 4.80 -11.39 -4.45
CA SER A 64 3.38 -11.38 -4.08
C SER A 64 3.04 -12.61 -3.22
N PRO A 65 2.58 -12.42 -1.97
CA PRO A 65 2.15 -13.53 -1.11
C PRO A 65 0.84 -14.17 -1.58
N SER A 66 0.23 -13.66 -2.65
CA SER A 66 -1.12 -14.00 -3.09
C SER A 66 -1.16 -14.95 -4.28
N THR A 67 -2.33 -15.56 -4.48
CA THR A 67 -2.64 -16.17 -5.77
C THR A 67 -2.86 -15.05 -6.79
N THR A 68 -2.12 -15.07 -7.90
CA THR A 68 -2.14 -14.03 -8.94
C THR A 68 -3.56 -13.59 -9.33
N ALA A 69 -4.54 -14.51 -9.31
CA ALA A 69 -5.94 -14.24 -9.64
C ALA A 69 -6.68 -13.29 -8.66
N GLU A 70 -6.44 -13.40 -7.35
CA GLU A 70 -7.08 -12.55 -6.35
C GLU A 70 -6.51 -11.13 -6.39
N GLU A 71 -5.20 -11.01 -6.61
CA GLU A 71 -4.54 -9.73 -6.80
C GLU A 71 -5.01 -9.03 -8.08
N HIS A 72 -5.14 -9.77 -9.18
CA HIS A 72 -5.74 -9.24 -10.41
C HIS A 72 -7.16 -8.71 -10.18
N ALA A 73 -8.01 -9.50 -9.53
CA ALA A 73 -9.40 -9.11 -9.27
C ALA A 73 -9.51 -7.84 -8.41
N HIS A 74 -8.57 -7.64 -7.48
CA HIS A 74 -8.50 -6.42 -6.66
C HIS A 74 -8.24 -5.16 -7.52
N TYR A 75 -7.40 -5.27 -8.54
CA TYR A 75 -7.05 -4.13 -9.39
C TYR A 75 -7.97 -3.91 -10.60
N ASP A 76 -8.85 -4.86 -10.95
CA ASP A 76 -9.68 -4.81 -12.16
C ASP A 76 -10.47 -3.50 -12.30
N ALA A 77 -11.19 -3.10 -11.24
CA ALA A 77 -11.96 -1.86 -11.26
C ALA A 77 -11.06 -0.62 -11.48
N LEU A 78 -9.84 -0.64 -10.94
CA LEU A 78 -8.89 0.43 -11.06
C LEU A 78 -8.27 0.47 -12.46
N LEU A 79 -7.92 -0.69 -13.04
CA LEU A 79 -7.43 -0.82 -14.41
C LEU A 79 -8.43 -0.27 -15.43
N GLN A 80 -9.73 -0.51 -15.22
CA GLN A 80 -10.81 0.00 -16.07
C GLN A 80 -11.13 1.49 -15.87
N ASN A 81 -10.67 2.11 -14.79
CA ASN A 81 -10.91 3.54 -14.52
C ASN A 81 -9.87 4.42 -15.24
N PRO A 82 -10.22 5.18 -16.29
CA PRO A 82 -9.26 6.05 -16.98
C PRO A 82 -8.88 7.30 -16.17
N ASN A 83 -9.66 7.64 -15.14
CA ASN A 83 -9.46 8.82 -14.30
C ASN A 83 -8.77 8.51 -12.97
N LYS A 84 -8.20 7.31 -12.83
CA LYS A 84 -7.45 6.91 -11.64
C LYS A 84 -6.26 7.84 -11.42
N THR A 85 -5.95 8.10 -10.17
CA THR A 85 -4.81 8.92 -9.77
C THR A 85 -3.66 8.05 -9.27
N LEU A 86 -2.46 8.63 -9.20
CA LEU A 86 -1.31 7.97 -8.57
C LEU A 86 -1.61 7.55 -7.14
N LYS A 87 -2.36 8.37 -6.39
CA LYS A 87 -2.80 8.05 -5.03
C LYS A 87 -3.65 6.78 -5.02
N ASP A 88 -4.64 6.69 -5.91
CA ASP A 88 -5.56 5.55 -5.95
C ASP A 88 -4.79 4.24 -6.21
N VAL A 89 -3.83 4.29 -7.15
CA VAL A 89 -2.99 3.13 -7.48
C VAL A 89 -2.09 2.72 -6.32
N ILE A 90 -1.35 3.66 -5.73
CA ILE A 90 -0.46 3.31 -4.62
C ILE A 90 -1.25 2.83 -3.41
N TRP A 91 -2.40 3.44 -3.13
CA TRP A 91 -3.27 2.98 -2.05
C TRP A 91 -3.77 1.56 -2.29
N ALA A 92 -4.26 1.26 -3.49
CA ALA A 92 -4.74 -0.09 -3.82
C ALA A 92 -3.64 -1.15 -3.64
N ILE A 93 -2.39 -0.83 -4.01
CA ILE A 93 -1.24 -1.72 -3.80
C ILE A 93 -0.96 -1.91 -2.31
N VAL A 94 -0.95 -0.84 -1.52
CA VAL A 94 -0.70 -0.91 -0.07
C VAL A 94 -1.82 -1.67 0.65
N GLU A 95 -3.08 -1.41 0.29
CA GLU A 95 -4.25 -2.10 0.85
C GLU A 95 -4.17 -3.60 0.59
N TYR A 96 -3.85 -4.00 -0.64
CA TYR A 96 -3.72 -5.41 -0.98
C TYR A 96 -2.60 -6.09 -0.19
N GLU A 97 -1.41 -5.51 -0.20
CA GLU A 97 -0.20 -6.09 0.42
C GLU A 97 -0.24 -6.12 1.94
N CYS A 98 -0.74 -5.05 2.55
CA CYS A 98 -0.65 -4.87 3.99
C CYS A 98 -1.92 -5.30 4.72
N LEU A 99 -3.08 -5.29 4.06
CA LEU A 99 -4.36 -5.53 4.72
C LEU A 99 -5.05 -6.79 4.21
N LEU A 100 -5.18 -6.97 2.89
CA LEU A 100 -6.00 -8.05 2.34
C LEU A 100 -5.25 -9.39 2.26
N SER A 101 -4.07 -9.41 1.64
CA SER A 101 -3.29 -10.65 1.45
C SER A 101 -2.82 -11.29 2.76
N ARG A 102 -2.90 -10.55 3.87
CA ARG A 102 -2.52 -10.99 5.22
C ARG A 102 -3.64 -10.79 6.23
N GLY A 103 -4.88 -10.67 5.75
CA GLY A 103 -6.02 -10.29 6.59
C GLY A 103 -6.23 -11.18 7.81
N GLU A 104 -6.08 -12.50 7.66
CA GLU A 104 -6.22 -13.44 8.77
C GLU A 104 -5.10 -13.31 9.81
N GLU A 105 -3.84 -13.22 9.36
CA GLU A 105 -2.69 -13.02 10.24
C GLU A 105 -2.78 -11.68 10.99
N LEU A 106 -3.13 -10.61 10.27
CA LEU A 106 -3.32 -9.29 10.83
C LEU A 106 -4.47 -9.29 11.85
N HIS A 107 -5.59 -9.95 11.54
CA HIS A 107 -6.73 -10.05 12.45
C HIS A 107 -6.35 -10.80 13.74
N HIS A 108 -5.65 -11.93 13.62
CA HIS A 108 -5.17 -12.70 14.75
C HIS A 108 -4.24 -11.87 15.64
N GLN A 109 -3.25 -11.21 15.03
CA GLN A 109 -2.28 -10.38 15.74
C GLN A 109 -2.93 -9.18 16.45
N LEU A 110 -3.91 -8.53 15.81
CA LEU A 110 -4.68 -7.44 16.41
C LEU A 110 -5.54 -7.91 17.59
N ALA A 111 -6.14 -9.11 17.48
CA ALA A 111 -6.93 -9.70 18.56
C ALA A 111 -6.06 -10.08 19.78
N GLU A 112 -4.87 -10.65 19.57
CA GLU A 112 -3.94 -11.03 20.64
C GLU A 112 -3.54 -9.85 21.53
N ILE A 113 -3.42 -8.65 20.95
CA ILE A 113 -3.04 -7.44 21.69
C ILE A 113 -4.22 -6.59 22.16
N GLY A 114 -5.46 -7.03 21.89
CA GLY A 114 -6.66 -6.26 22.20
C GLY A 114 -6.65 -4.88 21.53
N ALA A 115 -6.24 -4.81 20.25
CA ALA A 115 -6.23 -3.55 19.52
C ALA A 115 -7.66 -3.01 19.36
N GLU A 116 -7.89 -1.80 19.87
CA GLU A 116 -9.16 -1.11 19.68
C GLU A 116 -9.32 -0.69 18.21
N PRO A 117 -10.52 -0.84 17.60
CA PRO A 117 -10.78 -0.45 16.22
C PRO A 117 -10.41 1.02 15.92
N SER A 118 -10.56 1.91 16.91
CA SER A 118 -10.20 3.33 16.78
C SER A 118 -8.69 3.53 16.58
N ALA A 119 -7.84 2.73 17.22
CA ALA A 119 -6.40 2.84 17.08
C ALA A 119 -5.91 2.35 15.71
N VAL A 120 -6.59 1.35 15.13
CA VAL A 120 -6.34 0.89 13.75
C VAL A 120 -6.75 1.98 12.76
N ALA A 121 -7.92 2.59 12.96
CA ALA A 121 -8.41 3.69 12.12
C ALA A 121 -7.46 4.90 12.14
N GLU A 122 -7.00 5.32 13.32
CA GLU A 122 -6.01 6.41 13.46
C GLU A 122 -4.69 6.11 12.72
N GLU A 123 -4.25 4.85 12.71
CA GLU A 123 -3.02 4.49 12.01
C GLU A 123 -3.21 4.49 10.50
N LEU A 124 -4.34 3.97 10.00
CA LEU A 124 -4.70 4.05 8.58
C LEU A 124 -4.80 5.50 8.10
N GLU A 125 -5.35 6.39 8.91
CA GLU A 125 -5.43 7.82 8.60
C GLU A 125 -4.03 8.44 8.40
N LYS A 126 -3.07 8.11 9.26
CA LYS A 126 -1.67 8.56 9.10
C LYS A 126 -1.02 8.02 7.83
N TRP A 127 -1.40 6.83 7.38
CA TRP A 127 -0.87 6.27 6.13
C TRP A 127 -1.41 7.02 4.92
N ILE A 128 -2.71 7.31 4.93
CA ILE A 128 -3.37 8.11 3.91
C ILE A 128 -2.78 9.52 3.90
N GLU A 129 -2.56 10.14 5.05
CA GLU A 129 -1.92 11.45 5.18
C GLU A 129 -0.50 11.43 4.57
N TYR A 130 0.32 10.46 4.96
CA TYR A 130 1.67 10.30 4.40
C TYR A 130 1.63 10.07 2.89
N LEU A 131 0.73 9.23 2.38
CA LEU A 131 0.57 9.02 0.94
C LEU A 131 0.20 10.33 0.23
N ASN A 132 -0.73 11.10 0.78
CA ASN A 132 -1.12 12.40 0.21
C ASN A 132 0.06 13.36 0.15
N GLU A 133 0.86 13.45 1.22
CA GLU A 133 2.05 14.29 1.27
C GLU A 133 3.04 13.90 0.16
N ARG A 134 3.30 12.60 0.00
CA ARG A 134 4.29 12.12 -0.96
C ARG A 134 3.82 12.24 -2.40
N VAL A 135 2.53 12.04 -2.68
CA VAL A 135 1.96 12.19 -4.03
C VAL A 135 1.90 13.65 -4.48
N LYS A 136 1.72 14.62 -3.56
CA LYS A 136 1.73 16.06 -3.86
C LYS A 136 3.03 16.53 -4.52
N GLU A 137 4.14 15.83 -4.33
CA GLU A 137 5.41 16.13 -5.01
C GLU A 137 5.37 15.88 -6.54
N PHE A 138 4.29 15.28 -7.05
CA PHE A 138 4.17 14.80 -8.44
C PHE A 138 2.94 15.29 -9.20
N THR A 139 2.02 15.99 -8.52
CA THR A 139 0.87 16.72 -9.08
C THR A 139 1.16 18.21 -9.14
#